data_AF-A0A915MN40-F1
#
_entry.id   AF-A0A915MN40-F1
#
_cell.length_a   1.000
_cell.length_b   1.000
_cell.length_c   1.000
_cell.angle_alpha   90.00
_cell.angle_beta   90.00
_cell.angle_gamma   90.00
#
_symmetry.space_group_name_H-M   'P 1'
#
loop_
_entity.id
_entity.type
_entity.pdbx_description
1 polymer ?
#
loop_
_entity_poly.entity_id
_entity_poly.type
_entity_poly.pdbx_seq_one_letter_code
_entity_poly.pdbx_strand_id
1 'polypeptide(L)'
;MNNFNAFSVASSSADLPPPPLAESKREEYLAKILHTERRFNDLRSKLHKAKMSQFEKLQDDILNRRCSIFLRRKAQLDSEFDTRRKNLQIIKTLRLDALTRKLNFQREFALNNFEHDKEYTKQQISKRIDEKLEQVENEMKQIEVKKLNKNLIFHVTYKRDVLCVRLFDNNSERDRIDNMSELYAMINALECLEKVYSRDYVPSKEYTAECSKLLVQIKVALRLVPGMSIEEFVRQHRIQCPAALERIREDRPITVRDDKGNQLKCIADIVELFITSLDQLKLNIRAVDELFPNLTELYASINAMSTLPDDFDAKVKVKSWYDKLHGMAAHEELSDETARQMIFELEAGYNAFQRFLRSS
;
A
#
# COMPACT_ATOMS: atom_id res chain seq x y z
N MET A 1 52.17 -51.59 48.84
CA MET A 1 53.43 -51.10 49.44
C MET A 1 53.09 -50.24 50.64
N ASN A 2 53.78 -50.49 51.76
CA ASN A 2 53.92 -49.67 52.97
C ASN A 2 52.65 -49.56 53.85
N ASN A 3 52.44 -50.42 54.86
CA ASN A 3 53.23 -50.67 56.08
C ASN A 3 53.19 -49.46 57.03
N PHE A 4 52.34 -49.54 58.07
CA PHE A 4 52.50 -48.73 59.27
C PHE A 4 52.26 -49.57 60.52
N ASN A 5 53.16 -49.36 61.46
CA ASN A 5 53.57 -50.24 62.53
C ASN A 5 52.53 -50.49 63.61
N ALA A 6 52.64 -51.71 64.14
CA ALA A 6 52.17 -52.14 65.43
C ALA A 6 52.74 -51.29 66.57
N PHE A 7 51.87 -50.88 67.49
CA PHE A 7 52.22 -50.63 68.89
C PHE A 7 51.57 -51.74 69.70
N SER A 8 52.38 -52.71 70.11
CA SER A 8 52.03 -53.77 71.05
C SER A 8 52.55 -53.34 72.43
N VAL A 9 51.63 -52.96 73.31
CA VAL A 9 51.89 -52.85 74.76
C VAL A 9 51.19 -54.02 75.43
N ALA A 10 51.93 -54.63 76.34
CA ALA A 10 51.67 -55.89 77.00
C ALA A 10 50.34 -55.97 77.75
N SER A 11 49.86 -57.20 77.77
CA SER A 11 48.84 -57.84 78.60
C SER A 11 48.70 -57.34 80.04
N SER A 12 47.45 -57.09 80.44
CA SER A 12 46.96 -57.21 81.81
C SER A 12 45.54 -57.73 81.75
N SER A 13 45.35 -59.01 82.07
CA SER A 13 44.05 -59.63 82.33
C SER A 13 43.43 -59.01 83.58
N ALA A 14 42.39 -58.21 83.40
CA ALA A 14 41.45 -57.86 84.46
C ALA A 14 40.05 -57.86 83.84
N ASP A 15 39.13 -58.55 84.51
CA ASP A 15 37.74 -58.80 84.14
C ASP A 15 37.05 -57.61 83.45
N LEU A 16 36.62 -57.80 82.20
CA LEU A 16 35.75 -56.84 81.51
C LEU A 16 34.30 -57.00 82.00
N PRO A 17 33.66 -55.95 82.53
CA PRO A 17 32.22 -55.98 82.83
C PRO A 17 31.41 -56.09 81.53
N PRO A 18 30.18 -56.64 81.57
CA PRO A 18 29.36 -56.81 80.36
C PRO A 18 29.10 -55.45 79.68
N PRO A 19 29.07 -55.40 78.32
CA PRO A 19 28.98 -54.14 77.60
C PRO A 19 27.66 -53.41 77.97
N PRO A 20 27.71 -52.08 78.18
CA PRO A 20 26.53 -51.33 78.60
C PRO A 20 25.48 -51.42 77.49
N LEU A 21 24.23 -51.69 77.88
CA LEU A 21 23.04 -51.88 77.03
C LEU A 21 22.91 -50.97 75.78
N ALA A 22 23.57 -49.81 75.79
CA ALA A 22 23.66 -48.85 74.69
C ALA A 22 24.47 -49.34 73.49
N GLU A 23 25.58 -50.07 73.69
CA GLU A 23 26.43 -50.55 72.59
C GLU A 23 25.74 -51.66 71.79
N SER A 24 25.09 -52.60 72.46
CA SER A 24 24.28 -53.65 71.81
C SER A 24 23.09 -53.07 71.02
N LYS A 25 22.40 -52.05 71.58
CA LYS A 25 21.34 -51.33 70.85
C LYS A 25 21.89 -50.59 69.62
N ARG A 26 23.09 -49.99 69.72
CA ARG A 26 23.74 -49.31 68.59
C ARG A 26 24.03 -50.29 67.45
N GLU A 27 24.54 -51.47 67.75
CA GLU A 27 24.77 -52.53 66.75
C GLU A 27 23.47 -53.01 66.11
N GLU A 28 22.40 -53.17 66.89
CA GLU A 28 21.07 -53.52 66.38
C GLU A 28 20.53 -52.47 65.40
N TYR A 29 20.64 -51.18 65.74
CA TYR A 29 20.21 -50.10 64.85
C TYR A 29 21.08 -50.01 63.59
N LEU A 30 22.40 -50.21 63.71
CA LEU A 30 23.30 -50.27 62.54
C LEU A 30 22.92 -51.43 61.61
N ALA A 31 22.61 -52.60 62.16
CA ALA A 31 22.14 -53.74 61.38
C ALA A 31 20.81 -53.44 60.66
N LYS A 32 19.87 -52.76 61.34
CA LYS A 32 18.60 -52.31 60.74
C LYS A 32 18.85 -51.32 59.60
N ILE A 33 19.71 -50.31 59.79
CA ILE A 33 20.06 -49.33 58.76
C ILE A 33 20.64 -50.04 57.53
N LEU A 34 21.65 -50.89 57.71
CA LEU A 34 22.28 -51.63 56.63
C LEU A 34 21.29 -52.54 55.88
N HIS A 35 20.35 -53.18 56.61
CA HIS A 35 19.30 -53.98 55.99
C HIS A 35 18.33 -53.12 55.18
N THR A 36 17.89 -51.98 55.72
CA THR A 36 17.00 -51.06 54.99
C THR A 36 17.67 -50.46 53.77
N GLU A 37 18.97 -50.16 53.84
CA GLU A 37 19.75 -49.59 52.75
C GLU A 37 19.93 -50.62 51.61
N ARG A 38 20.22 -51.88 51.94
CA ARG A 38 20.21 -52.98 50.96
C ARG A 38 18.84 -53.11 50.29
N ARG A 39 17.76 -53.14 51.07
CA ARG A 39 16.39 -53.24 50.54
C ARG A 39 16.02 -52.06 49.63
N PHE A 40 16.44 -50.85 49.98
CA PHE A 40 16.24 -49.66 49.15
C PHE A 40 17.00 -49.78 47.83
N ASN A 41 18.26 -50.21 47.86
CA ASN A 41 19.07 -50.39 46.66
C ASN A 41 18.49 -51.48 45.75
N ASP A 42 17.97 -52.58 46.30
CA ASP A 42 17.26 -53.61 45.55
C ASP A 42 15.99 -53.08 44.87
N LEU A 43 15.18 -52.31 45.60
CA LEU A 43 13.96 -51.70 45.05
C LEU A 43 14.30 -50.68 43.97
N ARG A 44 15.33 -49.86 44.16
CA ARG A 44 15.83 -48.91 43.17
C ARG A 44 16.28 -49.62 41.90
N SER A 45 17.01 -50.74 42.03
CA SER A 45 17.44 -51.57 40.90
C SER A 45 16.25 -52.18 40.17
N LYS A 46 15.26 -52.71 40.90
CA LYS A 46 14.02 -53.25 40.31
C LYS A 46 13.23 -52.18 39.55
N LEU A 47 13.09 -50.99 40.13
CA LEU A 47 12.41 -49.86 39.48
C LEU A 47 13.13 -49.43 38.20
N HIS A 48 14.46 -49.34 38.24
CA HIS A 48 15.26 -49.01 37.07
C HIS A 48 15.06 -50.03 35.94
N LYS A 49 15.13 -51.33 36.25
CA LYS A 49 14.90 -52.40 35.26
C LYS A 49 13.49 -52.34 34.68
N ALA A 50 12.48 -52.13 35.52
CA ALA A 50 11.10 -51.99 35.06
C ALA A 50 10.91 -50.79 34.11
N LYS A 51 11.53 -49.64 34.43
CA LYS A 51 11.51 -48.46 33.55
C LYS A 51 12.22 -48.70 32.22
N MET A 52 13.40 -49.32 32.23
CA MET A 52 14.12 -49.64 30.99
C MET A 52 13.30 -50.57 30.09
N SER A 53 12.69 -51.62 30.66
CA SER A 53 11.81 -52.51 29.91
C SER A 53 10.58 -51.81 29.33
N GLN A 54 10.02 -50.81 30.04
CA GLN A 54 8.93 -49.99 29.49
C GLN A 54 9.40 -49.13 28.31
N PHE A 55 10.59 -48.52 28.38
CA PHE A 55 11.14 -47.74 27.28
C PHE A 55 11.49 -48.60 26.08
N GLU A 56 12.07 -49.79 26.29
CA GLU A 56 12.36 -50.75 25.21
C GLU A 56 11.08 -51.20 24.51
N LYS A 57 10.00 -51.49 25.25
CA LYS A 57 8.69 -51.81 24.66
C LYS A 57 8.10 -50.65 23.87
N LEU A 58 8.16 -49.43 24.42
CA LEU A 58 7.70 -48.24 23.70
C LEU A 58 8.52 -48.00 22.42
N GLN A 59 9.83 -48.21 22.47
CA GLN A 59 10.71 -48.09 21.32
C GLN A 59 10.37 -49.13 20.26
N ASP A 60 10.14 -50.39 20.64
CA ASP A 60 9.71 -51.45 19.74
C ASP A 60 8.33 -51.17 19.13
N ASP A 61 7.37 -50.69 19.94
CA ASP A 61 6.04 -50.31 19.47
C ASP A 61 6.08 -49.12 18.50
N ILE A 62 7.02 -48.18 18.67
CA ILE A 62 7.23 -47.07 17.73
C ILE A 62 7.85 -47.58 16.43
N LEU A 63 8.91 -48.39 16.50
CA LEU A 63 9.58 -48.98 15.34
C LEU A 63 8.60 -49.83 14.51
N ASN A 64 7.77 -50.62 15.18
CA ASN A 64 6.77 -51.48 14.58
C ASN A 64 5.43 -50.78 14.27
N ARG A 65 5.34 -49.46 14.47
CA ARG A 65 4.16 -48.62 14.19
C ARG A 65 2.88 -49.06 14.93
N ARG A 66 3.02 -49.66 16.11
CA ARG A 66 1.93 -50.14 16.98
C ARG A 66 1.61 -49.20 18.14
N CYS A 67 2.46 -48.19 18.39
CA CYS A 67 2.24 -47.25 19.47
C CYS A 67 0.94 -46.44 19.28
N SER A 68 -0.04 -46.69 20.15
CA SER A 68 -1.41 -46.15 20.06
C SER A 68 -1.48 -44.63 20.12
N ILE A 69 -0.59 -43.99 20.87
CA ILE A 69 -0.53 -42.52 21.01
C ILE A 69 -0.20 -41.86 19.66
N PHE A 70 0.80 -42.38 18.95
CA PHE A 70 1.21 -41.86 17.64
C PHE A 70 0.17 -42.17 16.56
N LEU A 71 -0.42 -43.37 16.58
CA LEU A 71 -1.47 -43.74 15.63
C LEU A 71 -2.71 -42.85 15.76
N ARG A 72 -3.14 -42.57 17.00
CA ARG A 72 -4.25 -41.64 17.25
C ARG A 72 -3.93 -40.23 16.76
N ARG A 73 -2.72 -39.73 17.03
CA ARG A 73 -2.32 -38.39 16.61
C ARG A 73 -2.20 -38.29 15.08
N LYS A 74 -1.67 -39.32 14.43
CA LYS A 74 -1.62 -39.42 12.96
C LYS A 74 -3.02 -39.38 12.36
N ALA A 75 -3.96 -40.18 12.87
CA ALA A 75 -5.34 -40.20 12.37
C ALA A 75 -6.04 -38.84 12.53
N GLN A 76 -5.77 -38.10 13.62
CA GLN A 76 -6.25 -36.73 13.79
C GLN A 76 -5.68 -35.79 12.74
N LEU A 77 -4.37 -35.84 12.51
CA LEU A 77 -3.70 -35.00 11.50
C LEU A 77 -4.20 -35.30 10.08
N ASP A 78 -4.40 -36.57 9.75
CA ASP A 78 -4.95 -36.98 8.46
C ASP A 78 -6.37 -36.42 8.26
N SER A 79 -7.21 -36.47 9.30
CA SER A 79 -8.57 -35.89 9.27
C SER A 79 -8.57 -34.36 9.14
N GLU A 80 -7.70 -33.67 9.86
CA GLU A 80 -7.52 -32.21 9.74
C GLU A 80 -7.04 -31.83 8.33
N PHE A 81 -6.10 -32.60 7.77
CA PHE A 81 -5.59 -32.39 6.43
C PHE A 81 -6.66 -32.57 5.35
N ASP A 82 -7.48 -33.61 5.46
CA ASP A 82 -8.61 -33.84 4.54
C ASP A 82 -9.65 -32.72 4.62
N THR A 83 -9.94 -32.23 5.83
CA THR A 83 -10.83 -31.09 6.04
C THR A 83 -10.26 -29.83 5.39
N ARG A 84 -8.98 -29.55 5.60
CA ARG A 84 -8.29 -28.42 4.98
C ARG A 84 -8.30 -28.52 3.45
N ARG A 85 -8.07 -29.70 2.89
CA ARG A 85 -8.13 -29.95 1.44
C ARG A 85 -9.51 -29.65 0.88
N LYS A 86 -10.58 -30.11 1.55
CA LYS A 86 -11.98 -29.81 1.15
C LYS A 86 -12.29 -28.32 1.20
N ASN A 87 -11.89 -27.64 2.28
CA ASN A 87 -12.10 -26.20 2.43
C ASN A 87 -11.37 -25.40 1.34
N LEU A 88 -10.13 -25.78 1.01
CA LEU A 88 -9.38 -25.16 -0.08
C LEU A 88 -10.09 -25.31 -1.42
N GLN A 89 -10.67 -26.49 -1.69
CA GLN A 89 -11.43 -26.74 -2.90
C GLN A 89 -12.68 -25.83 -2.98
N ILE A 90 -13.43 -25.71 -1.88
CA ILE A 90 -14.61 -24.83 -1.79
C ILE A 90 -14.24 -23.37 -2.02
N ILE A 91 -13.14 -22.89 -1.42
CA ILE A 91 -12.67 -21.52 -1.62
C ILE A 91 -12.34 -21.28 -3.10
N LYS A 92 -11.71 -22.26 -3.76
CA LYS A 92 -11.37 -22.16 -5.18
C LYS A 92 -12.62 -22.04 -6.05
N THR A 93 -13.65 -22.86 -5.81
CA THR A 93 -14.92 -22.76 -6.53
C THR A 93 -15.63 -21.44 -6.29
N LEU A 94 -15.75 -20.99 -5.04
CA LEU A 94 -16.40 -19.72 -4.72
C LEU A 94 -15.71 -18.51 -5.37
N ARG A 95 -14.37 -18.53 -5.43
CA ARG A 95 -13.60 -17.48 -6.13
C ARG A 95 -13.88 -17.48 -7.62
N LEU A 96 -13.94 -18.65 -8.25
CA LEU A 96 -14.23 -18.78 -9.67
C LEU A 96 -15.66 -18.31 -10.00
N ASP A 97 -16.63 -18.67 -9.15
CA ASP A 97 -18.02 -18.24 -9.29
C ASP A 97 -18.16 -16.72 -9.15
N ALA A 98 -17.48 -16.12 -8.18
CA ALA A 98 -17.49 -14.66 -7.99
C ALA A 98 -16.92 -13.93 -9.21
N LEU A 99 -15.81 -14.42 -9.78
CA LEU A 99 -15.23 -13.89 -11.01
C LEU A 99 -16.20 -14.02 -12.19
N THR A 100 -16.82 -15.19 -12.34
CA THR A 100 -17.78 -15.46 -13.42
C THR A 100 -18.98 -14.53 -13.33
N ARG A 101 -19.54 -14.33 -12.12
CA ARG A 101 -20.64 -13.37 -11.91
C ARG A 101 -20.23 -11.95 -12.29
N LYS A 102 -19.05 -11.50 -11.83
CA LYS A 102 -18.54 -10.16 -12.15
C LYS A 102 -18.41 -9.96 -13.67
N LEU A 103 -17.87 -10.95 -14.37
CA LEU A 103 -17.73 -10.90 -15.83
C LEU A 103 -19.10 -10.85 -16.53
N ASN A 104 -20.05 -11.67 -16.09
CA ASN A 104 -21.41 -11.68 -16.65
C ASN A 104 -22.11 -10.34 -16.42
N PHE A 105 -22.02 -9.77 -15.22
CA PHE A 105 -22.58 -8.44 -14.93
C PHE A 105 -21.96 -7.35 -15.81
N GLN A 106 -20.64 -7.36 -16.01
CA GLN A 106 -19.99 -6.40 -16.91
C GLN A 106 -20.47 -6.54 -18.35
N ARG A 107 -20.66 -7.79 -18.82
CA ARG A 107 -21.17 -8.07 -20.16
C ARG A 107 -22.63 -7.59 -20.33
N GLU A 108 -23.49 -7.88 -19.36
CA GLU A 108 -24.88 -7.44 -19.38
C GLU A 108 -24.99 -5.91 -19.30
N PHE A 109 -24.19 -5.27 -18.46
CA PHE A 109 -24.15 -3.81 -18.35
C PHE A 109 -23.70 -3.17 -19.67
N ALA A 110 -22.65 -3.70 -20.30
CA ALA A 110 -22.20 -3.23 -21.61
C ALA A 110 -23.27 -3.39 -22.70
N LEU A 111 -24.01 -4.51 -22.68
CA LEU A 111 -25.10 -4.76 -23.63
C LEU A 111 -26.27 -3.80 -23.42
N ASN A 112 -26.65 -3.55 -22.17
CA ASN A 112 -27.72 -2.60 -21.84
C ASN A 112 -27.34 -1.17 -22.21
N ASN A 113 -26.09 -0.75 -21.94
CA ASN A 113 -25.61 0.56 -22.36
C ASN A 113 -25.64 0.70 -23.88
N PHE A 114 -25.17 -0.32 -24.62
CA PHE A 114 -25.21 -0.31 -26.07
C PHE A 114 -26.63 -0.18 -26.62
N GLU A 115 -27.60 -0.93 -26.08
CA GLU A 115 -29.00 -0.80 -26.50
C GLU A 115 -29.60 0.56 -26.11
N HIS A 116 -29.23 1.12 -24.96
CA HIS A 116 -29.67 2.45 -24.54
C HIS A 116 -29.12 3.55 -25.46
N ASP A 117 -27.82 3.51 -25.77
CA ASP A 117 -27.16 4.47 -26.66
C ASP A 117 -27.76 4.41 -28.08
N LYS A 118 -28.07 3.20 -28.56
CA LYS A 118 -28.75 2.98 -29.83
C LYS A 118 -30.15 3.59 -29.84
N GLU A 119 -30.96 3.36 -28.80
CA GLU A 119 -32.31 3.92 -28.72
C GLU A 119 -32.27 5.45 -28.57
N TYR A 120 -31.33 5.98 -27.79
CA TYR A 120 -31.11 7.41 -27.64
C TYR A 120 -30.72 8.07 -28.98
N THR A 121 -29.81 7.46 -29.73
CA THR A 121 -29.41 7.93 -31.06
C THR A 121 -30.59 7.93 -32.02
N LYS A 122 -31.40 6.86 -32.01
CA LYS A 122 -32.62 6.77 -32.80
C LYS A 122 -33.62 7.88 -32.45
N GLN A 123 -33.80 8.17 -31.17
CA GLN A 123 -34.66 9.27 -30.71
C GLN A 123 -34.13 10.64 -31.16
N GLN A 124 -32.82 10.88 -31.08
CA GLN A 124 -32.22 12.11 -31.59
C GLN A 124 -32.42 12.27 -33.10
N ILE A 125 -32.23 11.20 -33.87
CA ILE A 125 -32.45 11.22 -35.33
C ILE A 125 -33.92 11.50 -35.62
N SER A 126 -34.86 10.85 -34.93
CA SER A 126 -36.30 11.09 -35.10
C SER A 126 -36.64 12.55 -34.83
N LYS A 127 -36.20 13.08 -33.69
CA LYS A 127 -36.44 14.48 -33.32
C LYS A 127 -35.90 15.44 -34.38
N ARG A 128 -34.71 15.18 -34.92
CA ARG A 128 -34.09 16.02 -35.95
C ARG A 128 -34.82 15.93 -37.30
N ILE A 129 -35.42 14.78 -37.61
CA ILE A 129 -36.30 14.63 -38.78
C ILE A 129 -37.57 15.45 -38.57
N ASP A 130 -38.19 15.36 -37.38
CA ASP A 130 -39.40 16.10 -37.04
C ASP A 130 -39.17 17.62 -37.10
N GLU A 131 -38.06 18.11 -36.53
CA GLU A 131 -37.65 19.53 -36.62
C GLU A 131 -37.49 19.99 -38.07
N LYS A 132 -36.91 19.15 -38.93
CA LYS A 132 -36.77 19.46 -40.36
C LYS A 132 -38.10 19.44 -41.09
N LEU A 133 -38.99 18.51 -40.78
CA LEU A 133 -40.34 18.47 -41.35
C LEU A 133 -41.13 19.72 -40.97
N GLU A 134 -41.08 20.12 -39.70
CA GLU A 134 -41.71 21.36 -39.22
C GLU A 134 -41.11 22.59 -39.91
N GLN A 135 -39.80 22.63 -40.09
CA GLN A 135 -39.14 23.70 -40.86
C GLN A 135 -39.67 23.76 -42.30
N VAL A 136 -39.74 22.62 -42.99
CA VAL A 136 -40.25 22.55 -44.37
C VAL A 136 -41.72 22.97 -44.43
N GLU A 137 -42.55 22.53 -43.50
CA GLU A 137 -43.95 22.95 -43.42
C GLU A 137 -44.08 24.47 -43.22
N ASN A 138 -43.25 25.03 -42.35
CA ASN A 138 -43.21 26.47 -42.12
C ASN A 138 -42.72 27.22 -43.36
N GLU A 139 -41.71 26.72 -44.06
CA GLU A 139 -41.25 27.28 -45.34
C GLU A 139 -42.34 27.21 -46.42
N MET A 140 -43.08 26.10 -46.51
CA MET A 140 -44.22 25.97 -47.41
C MET A 140 -45.32 27.00 -47.09
N LYS A 141 -45.70 27.14 -45.81
CA LYS A 141 -46.66 28.17 -45.35
C LYS A 141 -46.15 29.57 -45.69
N GLN A 142 -44.87 29.85 -45.48
CA GLN A 142 -44.26 31.14 -45.82
C GLN A 142 -44.26 31.42 -47.33
N ILE A 143 -44.05 30.40 -48.17
CA ILE A 143 -44.16 30.54 -49.63
C ILE A 143 -45.60 30.84 -50.04
N GLU A 144 -46.58 30.20 -49.41
CA GLU A 144 -48.01 30.44 -49.65
C GLU A 144 -48.42 31.86 -49.22
N VAL A 145 -48.01 32.29 -48.02
CA VAL A 145 -48.14 33.67 -47.56
C VAL A 145 -47.43 34.62 -48.51
N LYS A 146 -46.20 34.33 -48.97
CA LYS A 146 -45.48 35.17 -49.95
C LYS A 146 -46.19 35.22 -51.30
N LYS A 147 -46.89 34.17 -51.75
CA LYS A 147 -47.74 34.23 -52.96
C LYS A 147 -48.93 35.17 -52.75
N LEU A 148 -49.62 35.05 -51.61
CA LEU A 148 -50.70 35.97 -51.21
C LEU A 148 -50.17 37.42 -51.05
N ASN A 149 -48.99 37.58 -50.46
CA ASN A 149 -48.33 38.86 -50.28
C ASN A 149 -47.75 39.37 -51.60
N LYS A 150 -47.35 38.57 -52.58
CA LYS A 150 -46.92 39.06 -53.90
C LYS A 150 -48.11 39.68 -54.65
N ASN A 151 -49.32 39.15 -54.43
CA ASN A 151 -50.57 39.79 -54.87
C ASN A 151 -50.87 41.09 -54.08
N LEU A 152 -50.35 41.24 -52.85
CA LEU A 152 -50.49 42.46 -52.01
C LEU A 152 -49.32 43.47 -52.21
N ILE A 153 -48.12 43.01 -52.55
CA ILE A 153 -46.84 43.74 -52.67
C ILE A 153 -46.67 44.34 -54.07
N PHE A 154 -47.59 44.09 -55.02
CA PHE A 154 -47.77 45.03 -56.12
C PHE A 154 -48.26 46.40 -55.62
N HIS A 155 -48.68 46.53 -54.36
CA HIS A 155 -49.19 47.79 -53.81
C HIS A 155 -48.30 48.50 -52.79
N VAL A 156 -47.27 47.90 -52.19
CA VAL A 156 -46.49 48.62 -51.16
C VAL A 156 -45.02 48.21 -51.15
N THR A 157 -44.19 49.04 -51.79
CA THR A 157 -42.75 49.15 -51.60
C THR A 157 -42.44 49.74 -50.21
N TYR A 158 -41.39 49.29 -49.49
CA TYR A 158 -40.37 50.17 -48.89
C TYR A 158 -39.18 49.41 -48.24
N LYS A 159 -38.02 50.05 -48.35
CA LYS A 159 -36.65 49.72 -47.87
C LYS A 159 -36.54 49.22 -46.42
N ARG A 160 -35.54 48.37 -46.18
CA ARG A 160 -34.94 48.21 -44.84
C ARG A 160 -33.42 48.15 -44.96
N ASP A 161 -32.77 49.24 -44.58
CA ASP A 161 -31.32 49.33 -44.41
C ASP A 161 -30.92 48.60 -43.11
N VAL A 162 -29.95 47.68 -43.19
CA VAL A 162 -29.38 46.97 -42.04
C VAL A 162 -28.01 47.57 -41.75
N LEU A 163 -27.90 48.34 -40.67
CA LEU A 163 -26.63 48.83 -40.14
C LEU A 163 -25.88 47.68 -39.47
N CYS A 164 -24.66 47.38 -39.92
CA CYS A 164 -23.76 46.45 -39.23
C CYS A 164 -23.07 47.17 -38.05
N VAL A 165 -23.09 46.55 -36.88
CA VAL A 165 -22.41 47.05 -35.68
C VAL A 165 -21.01 46.43 -35.64
N ARG A 166 -19.99 47.27 -35.48
CA ARG A 166 -18.59 46.84 -35.37
C ARG A 166 -18.32 46.35 -33.93
N LEU A 167 -17.85 45.11 -33.77
CA LEU A 167 -17.69 44.44 -32.47
C LEU A 167 -16.32 44.67 -31.79
N PHE A 168 -15.30 45.00 -32.57
CA PHE A 168 -13.93 45.26 -32.13
C PHE A 168 -13.27 46.28 -33.06
N ASP A 169 -12.33 47.05 -32.54
CA ASP A 169 -11.67 48.12 -33.30
C ASP A 169 -10.40 47.62 -34.01
N ASN A 170 -9.73 46.58 -33.50
CA ASN A 170 -8.57 45.95 -34.13
C ASN A 170 -8.39 44.46 -33.75
N ASN A 171 -7.54 43.74 -34.50
CA ASN A 171 -7.29 42.31 -34.26
C ASN A 171 -6.66 42.03 -32.89
N SER A 172 -5.78 42.91 -32.40
CA SER A 172 -5.12 42.72 -31.11
C SER A 172 -6.08 42.84 -29.93
N GLU A 173 -7.05 43.75 -30.02
CA GLU A 173 -8.15 43.88 -29.06
C GLU A 173 -9.02 42.63 -29.07
N ARG A 174 -9.36 42.13 -30.26
CA ARG A 174 -10.11 40.88 -30.42
C ARG A 174 -9.39 39.72 -29.73
N ASP A 175 -8.11 39.51 -30.02
CA ASP A 175 -7.32 38.43 -29.43
C ASP A 175 -7.24 38.55 -27.89
N ARG A 176 -7.12 39.78 -27.37
CA ARG A 176 -7.13 40.03 -25.93
C ARG A 176 -8.47 39.67 -25.30
N ILE A 177 -9.59 40.06 -25.92
CA ILE A 177 -10.94 39.74 -25.45
C ILE A 177 -11.18 38.23 -25.52
N ASP A 178 -10.75 37.56 -26.60
CA ASP A 178 -10.89 36.13 -26.78
C ASP A 178 -10.10 35.36 -25.69
N ASN A 179 -8.85 35.75 -25.41
CA ASN A 179 -8.05 35.16 -24.32
C ASN A 179 -8.70 35.33 -22.94
N MET A 180 -9.25 36.52 -22.65
CA MET A 180 -9.99 36.76 -21.40
C MET A 180 -11.28 35.95 -21.33
N SER A 181 -11.98 35.79 -22.45
CA SER A 181 -13.22 35.03 -22.54
C SER A 181 -12.99 33.54 -22.28
N GLU A 182 -11.87 33.01 -22.77
CA GLU A 182 -11.48 31.62 -22.57
C GLU A 182 -11.15 31.35 -21.09
N LEU A 183 -10.35 32.22 -20.46
CA LEU A 183 -10.06 32.12 -19.03
C LEU A 183 -11.35 32.18 -18.18
N TYR A 184 -12.27 33.09 -18.53
CA TYR A 184 -13.58 33.20 -17.88
C TYR A 184 -14.41 31.91 -18.03
N ALA A 185 -14.42 31.32 -19.23
CA ALA A 185 -15.14 30.08 -19.50
C ALA A 185 -14.56 28.90 -18.68
N MET A 186 -13.24 28.76 -18.64
CA MET A 186 -12.58 27.69 -17.88
C MET A 186 -12.82 27.78 -16.37
N ILE A 187 -12.76 28.98 -15.79
CA ILE A 187 -13.03 29.19 -14.36
C ILE A 187 -14.48 28.80 -14.02
N ASN A 188 -15.45 29.18 -14.85
CA ASN A 188 -16.84 28.80 -14.66
C ASN A 188 -17.09 27.30 -14.88
N ALA A 189 -16.38 26.70 -15.83
CA ALA A 189 -16.44 25.25 -16.05
C ALA A 189 -15.92 24.50 -14.82
N LEU A 190 -14.82 24.95 -14.21
CA LEU A 190 -14.28 24.37 -12.97
C LEU A 190 -15.26 24.52 -11.80
N GLU A 191 -15.89 25.70 -11.63
CA GLU A 191 -16.91 25.92 -10.59
C GLU A 191 -18.12 24.98 -10.77
N CYS A 192 -18.55 24.79 -12.02
CA CYS A 192 -19.62 23.86 -12.33
C CYS A 192 -19.21 22.41 -12.00
N LEU A 193 -18.00 22.01 -12.40
CA LEU A 193 -17.45 20.68 -12.15
C LEU A 193 -17.39 20.36 -10.64
N GLU A 194 -16.91 21.30 -9.82
CA GLU A 194 -16.90 21.17 -8.36
C GLU A 194 -18.30 20.98 -7.78
N LYS A 195 -19.27 21.77 -8.25
CA LYS A 195 -20.66 21.68 -7.79
C LYS A 195 -21.32 20.38 -8.17
N VAL A 196 -21.17 19.90 -9.41
CA VAL A 196 -21.77 18.63 -9.83
C VAL A 196 -21.10 17.43 -9.14
N TYR A 197 -19.79 17.50 -8.90
CA TYR A 197 -19.08 16.48 -8.13
C TYR A 197 -19.53 16.44 -6.68
N SER A 198 -19.69 17.59 -6.01
CA SER A 198 -20.19 17.68 -4.63
C SER A 198 -21.62 17.13 -4.43
N ARG A 199 -22.35 16.91 -5.53
CA ARG A 199 -23.71 16.34 -5.56
C ARG A 199 -23.73 14.91 -6.12
N ASP A 200 -22.57 14.28 -6.23
CA ASP A 200 -22.39 12.90 -6.72
C ASP A 200 -22.92 12.63 -8.14
N TYR A 201 -23.02 13.66 -9.00
CA TYR A 201 -23.45 13.48 -10.40
C TYR A 201 -22.34 12.99 -11.33
N VAL A 202 -21.08 13.13 -10.91
CA VAL A 202 -19.89 12.72 -11.69
C VAL A 202 -19.06 11.75 -10.85
N PRO A 203 -18.66 10.59 -11.39
CA PRO A 203 -17.84 9.64 -10.65
C PRO A 203 -16.41 10.18 -10.41
N SER A 204 -15.83 9.84 -9.25
CA SER A 204 -14.52 10.36 -8.80
C SER A 204 -13.39 10.24 -9.83
N LYS A 205 -13.36 9.17 -10.61
CA LYS A 205 -12.31 8.96 -11.63
C LYS A 205 -12.38 9.99 -12.76
N GLU A 206 -13.58 10.25 -13.27
CA GLU A 206 -13.80 11.22 -14.37
C GLU A 206 -13.59 12.64 -13.87
N TYR A 207 -14.12 12.94 -12.68
CA TYR A 207 -13.88 14.21 -12.00
C TYR A 207 -12.37 14.51 -11.86
N THR A 208 -11.58 13.54 -11.39
CA THR A 208 -10.14 13.72 -11.19
C THR A 208 -9.42 14.08 -12.48
N ALA A 209 -9.74 13.38 -13.57
CA ALA A 209 -9.13 13.60 -14.88
C ALA A 209 -9.48 14.98 -15.44
N GLU A 210 -10.76 15.35 -15.44
CA GLU A 210 -11.20 16.64 -15.99
C GLU A 210 -10.80 17.82 -15.11
N CYS A 211 -10.83 17.68 -13.79
CA CYS A 211 -10.37 18.72 -12.87
C CYS A 211 -8.87 19.01 -13.06
N SER A 212 -8.04 17.96 -13.16
CA SER A 212 -6.60 18.10 -13.42
C SER A 212 -6.32 18.80 -14.75
N LYS A 213 -7.07 18.44 -15.80
CA LYS A 213 -6.96 19.05 -17.12
C LYS A 213 -7.35 20.54 -17.09
N LEU A 214 -8.48 20.87 -16.46
CA LEU A 214 -8.94 22.26 -16.33
C LEU A 214 -7.95 23.13 -15.55
N LEU A 215 -7.37 22.60 -14.45
CA LEU A 215 -6.36 23.33 -13.68
C LEU A 215 -5.11 23.68 -14.51
N VAL A 216 -4.62 22.74 -15.31
CA VAL A 216 -3.50 22.99 -16.24
C VAL A 216 -3.89 24.02 -17.30
N GLN A 217 -5.07 23.90 -17.89
CA GLN A 217 -5.55 24.83 -18.91
C GLN A 217 -5.72 26.25 -18.36
N ILE A 218 -6.27 26.41 -17.15
CA ILE A 218 -6.43 27.71 -16.47
C ILE A 218 -5.06 28.38 -16.26
N LYS A 219 -4.03 27.62 -15.85
CA LYS A 219 -2.66 28.15 -15.74
C LYS A 219 -2.10 28.66 -17.06
N VAL A 220 -2.34 27.92 -18.15
CA VAL A 220 -1.89 28.33 -19.48
C VAL A 220 -2.65 29.57 -19.95
N ALA A 221 -3.97 29.58 -19.80
CA ALA A 221 -4.83 30.72 -20.17
C ALA A 221 -4.48 31.98 -19.37
N LEU A 222 -4.16 31.86 -18.07
CA LEU A 222 -3.75 32.99 -17.25
C LEU A 222 -2.47 33.66 -17.77
N ARG A 223 -1.52 32.90 -18.34
CA ARG A 223 -0.30 33.47 -18.94
C ARG A 223 -0.59 34.31 -20.20
N LEU A 224 -1.72 34.08 -20.85
CA LEU A 224 -2.18 34.84 -22.02
C LEU A 224 -2.92 36.14 -21.64
N VAL A 225 -3.26 36.32 -20.36
CA VAL A 225 -3.91 37.52 -19.83
C VAL A 225 -2.90 38.30 -18.98
N PRO A 226 -2.15 39.26 -19.57
CA PRO A 226 -1.04 39.91 -18.89
C PRO A 226 -1.52 40.83 -17.76
N GLY A 227 -0.78 40.80 -16.64
CA GLY A 227 -0.89 41.80 -15.57
C GLY A 227 -2.01 41.59 -14.55
N MET A 228 -2.60 40.39 -14.46
CA MET A 228 -3.71 40.09 -13.55
C MET A 228 -3.52 38.76 -12.85
N SER A 229 -3.73 38.71 -11.52
CA SER A 229 -3.84 37.43 -10.80
C SER A 229 -5.24 36.84 -10.99
N ILE A 230 -5.41 35.57 -10.65
CA ILE A 230 -6.73 34.91 -10.75
C ILE A 230 -7.77 35.59 -9.83
N GLU A 231 -7.36 36.00 -8.63
CA GLU A 231 -8.22 36.70 -7.68
C GLU A 231 -8.65 38.07 -8.23
N GLU A 232 -7.72 38.79 -8.83
CA GLU A 232 -8.00 40.09 -9.43
C GLU A 232 -8.93 39.96 -10.65
N PHE A 233 -8.73 38.92 -11.46
CA PHE A 233 -9.60 38.61 -12.61
C PHE A 233 -11.03 38.28 -12.18
N VAL A 234 -11.18 37.42 -11.18
CA VAL A 234 -12.49 37.06 -10.60
C VAL A 234 -13.20 38.29 -10.03
N ARG A 235 -12.46 39.17 -9.35
CA ARG A 235 -12.99 40.41 -8.78
C ARG A 235 -13.42 41.40 -9.86
N GLN A 236 -12.58 41.64 -10.86
CA GLN A 236 -12.83 42.58 -11.94
C GLN A 236 -14.03 42.16 -12.81
N HIS A 237 -14.12 40.87 -13.13
CA HIS A 237 -15.19 40.32 -13.96
C HIS A 237 -16.41 39.82 -13.14
N ARG A 238 -16.41 40.03 -11.82
CA ARG A 238 -17.50 39.67 -10.89
C ARG A 238 -17.93 38.20 -11.00
N ILE A 239 -16.97 37.29 -11.15
CA ILE A 239 -17.21 35.85 -11.30
C ILE A 239 -17.58 35.26 -9.93
N GLN A 240 -18.69 34.53 -9.84
CA GLN A 240 -19.13 33.88 -8.60
C GLN A 240 -18.63 32.43 -8.56
N CYS A 241 -17.37 32.24 -8.18
CA CYS A 241 -16.70 30.95 -8.24
C CYS A 241 -15.92 30.55 -6.95
N PRO A 242 -16.59 30.49 -5.77
CA PRO A 242 -15.92 30.16 -4.52
C PRO A 242 -15.29 28.75 -4.50
N ALA A 243 -15.92 27.75 -5.12
CA ALA A 243 -15.38 26.38 -5.13
C ALA A 243 -14.19 26.24 -6.08
N ALA A 244 -14.27 26.86 -7.26
CA ALA A 244 -13.16 26.89 -8.20
C ALA A 244 -11.96 27.64 -7.63
N LEU A 245 -12.17 28.74 -6.90
CA LEU A 245 -11.08 29.49 -6.26
C LEU A 245 -10.32 28.63 -5.25
N GLU A 246 -11.01 27.91 -4.36
CA GLU A 246 -10.33 26.99 -3.42
C GLU A 246 -9.57 25.90 -4.19
N ARG A 247 -10.18 25.32 -5.23
CA ARG A 247 -9.53 24.29 -6.05
C ARG A 247 -8.28 24.81 -6.77
N ILE A 248 -8.32 26.02 -7.32
CA ILE A 248 -7.18 26.65 -7.98
C ILE A 248 -6.06 26.94 -6.98
N ARG A 249 -6.39 27.36 -5.75
CA ARG A 249 -5.39 27.56 -4.68
C ARG A 249 -4.75 26.25 -4.22
N GLU A 250 -5.53 25.17 -4.10
CA GLU A 250 -5.00 23.84 -3.76
C GLU A 250 -4.17 23.22 -4.89
N ASP A 251 -4.43 23.63 -6.14
CA ASP A 251 -3.77 23.16 -7.37
C ASP A 251 -3.85 21.64 -7.60
N ARG A 252 -4.90 21.00 -7.07
CA ARG A 252 -5.16 19.56 -7.25
C ARG A 252 -6.63 19.20 -7.00
N PRO A 253 -7.18 18.14 -7.62
CA PRO A 253 -8.55 17.66 -7.35
C PRO A 253 -8.74 17.14 -5.91
N ILE A 254 -9.96 17.19 -5.37
CA ILE A 254 -10.23 16.82 -3.95
C ILE A 254 -10.16 15.31 -3.71
N THR A 255 -10.37 14.53 -4.77
CA THR A 255 -10.16 13.09 -4.79
C THR A 255 -8.71 12.71 -4.59
N VAL A 256 -7.78 13.61 -4.94
CA VAL A 256 -6.35 13.48 -4.63
C VAL A 256 -6.12 14.08 -3.23
N ARG A 257 -6.85 13.55 -2.25
CA ARG A 257 -6.46 13.64 -0.84
C ARG A 257 -5.88 12.29 -0.47
N ASP A 258 -4.59 12.33 -0.20
CA ASP A 258 -3.71 11.22 0.14
C ASP A 258 -3.45 10.25 -1.03
N ASP A 259 -2.22 10.34 -1.53
CA ASP A 259 -1.55 9.33 -2.34
C ASP A 259 -1.41 7.98 -1.61
N LYS A 260 -2.33 7.49 -0.76
CA LYS A 260 -2.11 6.26 0.04
C LYS A 260 -1.70 5.05 -0.81
N GLY A 261 -2.22 4.94 -2.04
CA GLY A 261 -1.80 3.90 -2.99
C GLY A 261 -0.36 4.09 -3.52
N ASN A 262 0.04 5.32 -3.82
CA ASN A 262 1.39 5.64 -4.29
C ASN A 262 2.39 5.72 -3.12
N GLN A 263 1.93 6.10 -1.94
CA GLN A 263 2.65 6.20 -0.68
C GLN A 263 3.00 4.81 -0.17
N LEU A 264 2.05 3.85 -0.14
CA LEU A 264 2.36 2.47 0.22
C LEU A 264 3.39 1.85 -0.73
N LYS A 265 3.31 2.18 -2.02
CA LYS A 265 4.30 1.79 -3.01
C LYS A 265 5.67 2.45 -2.73
N CYS A 266 5.72 3.77 -2.58
CA CYS A 266 6.94 4.49 -2.22
C CYS A 266 7.54 4.01 -0.89
N ILE A 267 6.71 3.67 0.10
CA ILE A 267 7.16 3.08 1.37
C ILE A 267 7.82 1.72 1.11
N ALA A 268 7.18 0.85 0.32
CA ALA A 268 7.75 -0.45 -0.02
C ALA A 268 9.07 -0.30 -0.76
N ASP A 269 9.13 0.55 -1.79
CA ASP A 269 10.33 0.82 -2.59
C ASP A 269 11.46 1.36 -1.71
N ILE A 270 11.20 2.33 -0.83
CA ILE A 270 12.21 2.87 0.11
C ILE A 270 12.71 1.80 1.08
N VAL A 271 11.81 0.99 1.66
CA VAL A 271 12.20 -0.10 2.58
C VAL A 271 13.07 -1.13 1.88
N GLU A 272 12.69 -1.53 0.67
CA GLU A 272 13.43 -2.48 -0.16
C GLU A 272 14.83 -1.95 -0.52
N LEU A 273 14.93 -0.68 -0.94
CA LEU A 273 16.20 -0.06 -1.33
C LEU A 273 17.13 0.17 -0.12
N PHE A 274 16.59 0.47 1.06
CA PHE A 274 17.37 0.51 2.30
C PHE A 274 17.96 -0.86 2.64
N ILE A 275 17.15 -1.92 2.60
CA ILE A 275 17.59 -3.29 2.89
C ILE A 275 18.64 -3.71 1.88
N THR A 276 18.38 -3.51 0.58
CA THR A 276 19.30 -3.85 -0.50
C THR A 276 20.64 -3.15 -0.34
N SER A 277 20.65 -1.83 -0.09
CA SER A 277 21.88 -1.06 0.09
C SER A 277 22.68 -1.53 1.32
N LEU A 278 22.00 -1.86 2.42
CA LEU A 278 22.63 -2.38 3.63
C LEU A 278 23.20 -3.79 3.43
N ASP A 279 22.47 -4.66 2.71
CA ASP A 279 22.89 -6.02 2.43
C ASP A 279 24.11 -6.05 1.52
N GLN A 280 24.18 -5.19 0.49
CA GLN A 280 25.37 -5.05 -0.35
C GLN A 280 26.61 -4.73 0.48
N LEU A 281 26.51 -3.74 1.37
CA LEU A 281 27.63 -3.35 2.24
C LEU A 281 28.02 -4.45 3.23
N LYS A 282 27.06 -5.23 3.73
CA LYS A 282 27.28 -6.38 4.63
C LYS A 282 27.89 -7.58 3.93
N LEU A 283 27.65 -7.75 2.63
CA LEU A 283 28.28 -8.76 1.77
C LEU A 283 29.68 -8.35 1.29
N ASN A 284 30.23 -7.25 1.82
CA ASN A 284 31.51 -6.66 1.42
C ASN A 284 31.56 -6.23 -0.06
N ILE A 285 30.42 -5.84 -0.63
CA ILE A 285 30.41 -5.10 -1.89
C ILE A 285 30.91 -3.68 -1.59
N ARG A 286 31.99 -3.27 -2.24
CA ARG A 286 32.68 -1.99 -2.01
C ARG A 286 32.77 -1.11 -3.24
N ALA A 287 32.60 -1.67 -4.44
CA ALA A 287 32.73 -0.96 -5.71
C ALA A 287 31.62 0.08 -5.88
N VAL A 288 31.99 1.28 -6.33
CA VAL A 288 31.06 2.41 -6.49
C VAL A 288 30.00 2.13 -7.54
N ASP A 289 30.35 1.50 -8.66
CA ASP A 289 29.40 1.14 -9.72
C ASP A 289 28.34 0.12 -9.30
N GLU A 290 28.63 -0.73 -8.32
CA GLU A 290 27.67 -1.67 -7.72
C GLU A 290 26.77 -1.02 -6.65
N LEU A 291 27.29 -0.06 -5.90
CA LEU A 291 26.57 0.59 -4.79
C LEU A 291 25.75 1.82 -5.23
N PHE A 292 26.29 2.61 -6.15
CA PHE A 292 25.73 3.90 -6.54
C PHE A 292 24.34 3.84 -7.21
N PRO A 293 24.01 2.83 -8.06
CA PRO A 293 22.67 2.73 -8.66
C PRO A 293 21.56 2.62 -7.61
N ASN A 294 21.70 1.71 -6.64
CA ASN A 294 20.71 1.51 -5.58
C ASN A 294 20.59 2.72 -4.66
N LEU A 295 21.72 3.36 -4.34
CA LEU A 295 21.73 4.57 -3.53
C LEU A 295 21.05 5.76 -4.24
N THR A 296 21.23 5.86 -5.57
CA THR A 296 20.57 6.89 -6.40
C THR A 296 19.07 6.69 -6.41
N GLU A 297 18.61 5.46 -6.59
CA GLU A 297 17.18 5.14 -6.58
C GLU A 297 16.57 5.33 -5.19
N LEU A 298 17.31 5.00 -4.13
CA LEU A 298 16.91 5.27 -2.74
C LEU A 298 16.74 6.77 -2.51
N TYR A 299 17.71 7.59 -2.93
CA TYR A 299 17.67 9.04 -2.79
C TYR A 299 16.48 9.63 -3.56
N ALA A 300 16.25 9.20 -4.81
CA ALA A 300 15.11 9.65 -5.61
C ALA A 300 13.77 9.27 -4.96
N SER A 301 13.65 8.03 -4.47
CA SER A 301 12.41 7.52 -3.87
C SER A 301 12.07 8.23 -2.56
N ILE A 302 13.06 8.51 -1.71
CA ILE A 302 12.85 9.27 -0.48
C ILE A 302 12.43 10.71 -0.79
N ASN A 303 13.00 11.35 -1.81
CA ASN A 303 12.64 12.71 -2.20
C ASN A 303 11.26 12.81 -2.88
N ALA A 304 10.82 11.74 -3.55
CA ALA A 304 9.48 11.67 -4.12
C ALA A 304 8.37 11.57 -3.06
N MET A 305 8.71 11.17 -1.83
CA MET A 305 7.74 11.05 -0.73
C MET A 305 7.45 12.42 -0.09
N SER A 306 6.36 13.05 -0.56
CA SER A 306 5.88 14.35 -0.07
C SER A 306 5.45 14.36 1.41
N THR A 307 5.24 13.18 2.02
CA THR A 307 4.89 13.07 3.44
C THR A 307 6.09 13.21 4.37
N LEU A 308 7.32 13.11 3.85
CA LEU A 308 8.53 13.30 4.65
C LEU A 308 8.91 14.77 4.69
N PRO A 309 9.17 15.35 5.89
CA PRO A 309 9.76 16.68 6.01
C PRO A 309 11.04 16.82 5.20
N ASP A 310 11.37 18.02 4.73
CA ASP A 310 12.59 18.26 3.95
C ASP A 310 13.86 18.06 4.77
N ASP A 311 13.83 18.44 6.05
CA ASP A 311 14.92 18.24 7.02
C ASP A 311 14.90 16.85 7.69
N PHE A 312 14.26 15.85 7.07
CA PHE A 312 14.17 14.52 7.66
C PHE A 312 15.55 13.85 7.73
N ASP A 313 15.89 13.30 8.90
CA ASP A 313 17.22 12.71 9.19
C ASP A 313 17.66 11.66 8.15
N ALA A 314 16.74 10.83 7.65
CA ALA A 314 17.05 9.86 6.61
C ALA A 314 17.37 10.52 5.24
N LYS A 315 16.69 11.62 4.88
CA LYS A 315 16.96 12.38 3.64
C LYS A 315 18.37 12.94 3.67
N VAL A 316 18.74 13.58 4.78
CA VAL A 316 20.06 14.23 4.94
C VAL A 316 21.20 13.20 4.85
N LYS A 317 21.06 12.06 5.53
CA LYS A 317 22.09 11.01 5.53
C LYS A 317 22.25 10.35 4.16
N VAL A 318 21.14 9.96 3.52
CA VAL A 318 21.19 9.35 2.18
C VAL A 318 21.77 10.33 1.17
N LYS A 319 21.41 11.62 1.25
CA LYS A 319 21.99 12.67 0.41
C LYS A 319 23.51 12.79 0.59
N SER A 320 24.00 12.79 1.82
CA SER A 320 25.44 12.88 2.12
C SER A 320 26.23 11.75 1.46
N TRP A 321 25.71 10.52 1.51
CA TRP A 321 26.35 9.38 0.85
C TRP A 321 26.20 9.41 -0.66
N TYR A 322 25.06 9.88 -1.17
CA TYR A 322 24.86 10.09 -2.60
C TYR A 322 25.89 11.08 -3.15
N ASP A 323 26.03 12.24 -2.51
CA ASP A 323 26.99 13.28 -2.90
C ASP A 323 28.44 12.75 -2.85
N LYS A 324 28.75 11.92 -1.85
CA LYS A 324 30.08 11.30 -1.69
C LYS A 324 30.39 10.28 -2.78
N LEU A 325 29.48 9.34 -3.08
CA LEU A 325 29.68 8.33 -4.13
C LEU A 325 29.62 8.93 -5.54
N HIS A 326 28.81 9.97 -5.75
CA HIS A 326 28.74 10.67 -7.02
C HIS A 326 30.07 11.33 -7.42
N GLY A 327 30.87 11.73 -6.43
CA GLY A 327 32.20 12.30 -6.64
C GLY A 327 33.32 11.28 -6.87
N MET A 328 33.05 9.98 -6.76
CA MET A 328 34.03 8.90 -6.92
C MET A 328 33.96 8.30 -8.33
N ALA A 329 35.06 7.71 -8.80
CA ALA A 329 35.05 7.01 -10.08
C ALA A 329 34.40 5.63 -9.94
N ALA A 330 33.78 5.14 -11.02
CA ALA A 330 33.03 3.87 -11.02
C ALA A 330 33.82 2.66 -10.52
N HIS A 331 35.14 2.61 -10.78
CA HIS A 331 36.04 1.52 -10.39
C HIS A 331 36.65 1.68 -8.98
N GLU A 332 36.39 2.81 -8.31
CA GLU A 332 36.90 3.02 -6.96
C GLU A 332 36.08 2.18 -5.97
N GLU A 333 36.75 1.75 -4.91
CA GLU A 333 36.15 0.96 -3.84
C GLU A 333 36.18 1.74 -2.52
N LEU A 334 35.12 1.58 -1.72
CA LEU A 334 35.08 2.12 -0.37
C LEU A 334 36.02 1.36 0.56
N SER A 335 36.77 2.10 1.38
CA SER A 335 37.56 1.51 2.46
C SER A 335 36.65 0.85 3.51
N ASP A 336 37.16 -0.17 4.21
CA ASP A 336 36.39 -0.86 5.25
C ASP A 336 35.90 0.08 6.37
N GLU A 337 36.68 1.09 6.72
CA GLU A 337 36.29 2.13 7.68
C GLU A 337 35.12 2.97 7.14
N THR A 338 35.20 3.38 5.86
CA THR A 338 34.15 4.18 5.22
C THR A 338 32.87 3.38 5.06
N ALA A 339 32.97 2.10 4.68
CA ALA A 339 31.82 1.24 4.51
C ALA A 339 31.12 0.94 5.84
N ARG A 340 31.88 0.76 6.94
CA ARG A 340 31.31 0.66 8.29
C ARG A 340 30.55 1.92 8.71
N GLN A 341 31.10 3.10 8.39
CA GLN A 341 30.41 4.36 8.65
C GLN A 341 29.12 4.49 7.81
N MET A 342 29.15 4.07 6.54
CA MET A 342 27.97 4.06 5.66
C MET A 342 26.87 3.14 6.20
N ILE A 343 27.22 1.93 6.65
CA ILE A 343 26.28 1.00 7.28
C ILE A 343 25.63 1.65 8.50
N PHE A 344 26.43 2.23 9.40
CA PHE A 344 25.93 2.87 10.62
C PHE A 344 24.94 4.00 10.32
N GLU A 345 25.26 4.89 9.38
CA GLU A 345 24.41 6.02 9.03
C GLU A 345 23.14 5.60 8.26
N LEU A 346 23.24 4.63 7.35
CA LEU A 346 22.07 4.09 6.66
C LEU A 346 21.14 3.32 7.60
N GLU A 347 21.67 2.54 8.55
CA GLU A 347 20.86 1.89 9.59
C GLU A 347 20.17 2.93 10.48
N ALA A 348 20.87 4.02 10.84
CA ALA A 348 20.28 5.11 11.60
C ALA A 348 19.14 5.80 10.81
N GLY A 349 19.36 6.09 9.53
CA GLY A 349 18.34 6.66 8.64
C GLY A 349 17.13 5.74 8.45
N TYR A 350 17.37 4.45 8.25
CA TYR A 350 16.31 3.45 8.13
C TYR A 350 15.48 3.32 9.42
N ASN A 351 16.13 3.32 10.58
CA ASN A 351 15.45 3.31 11.88
C ASN A 351 14.62 4.58 12.11
N ALA A 352 15.12 5.75 11.71
CA ALA A 352 14.36 6.99 11.76
C ALA A 352 13.12 6.92 10.86
N PHE A 353 13.27 6.38 9.64
CA PHE A 353 12.18 6.14 8.71
C PHE A 353 11.14 5.17 9.28
N GLN A 354 11.55 4.04 9.87
CA GLN A 354 10.61 3.11 10.52
C GLN A 354 9.87 3.74 11.70
N ARG A 355 10.52 4.60 12.49
CA ARG A 355 9.86 5.34 13.58
C ARG A 355 8.80 6.27 13.02
N PHE A 356 9.11 7.00 11.96
CA PHE A 356 8.16 7.87 11.26
C PHE A 356 6.91 7.11 10.78
N LEU A 357 7.10 5.93 10.19
CA LEU A 357 5.99 5.07 9.73
C LEU A 357 5.15 4.48 10.86
N ARG A 358 5.70 4.35 12.07
CA ARG A 358 4.94 3.89 13.26
C ARG A 358 4.21 5.03 13.97
N SER A 359 4.66 6.27 13.76
CA SER A 359 4.07 7.48 14.36
C SER A 359 3.04 8.17 13.46
N SER A 360 3.03 7.85 12.17
CA SER A 360 1.99 8.24 11.19
C SER A 360 0.90 7.19 11.16
#